data_AF-A0A410WAJ3-F1
#
_entry.id   AF-A0A410WAJ3-F1
#
_cell.length_a   1.000
_cell.length_b   1.000
_cell.length_c   1.000
_cell.angle_alpha   90.00
_cell.angle_beta   90.00
_cell.angle_gamma   90.00
#
_symmetry.space_group_name_H-M   'P 1'
#
loop_
_entity.id
_entity.type
_entity.pdbx_description
1 polymer ?
#
loop_
_entity_poly.entity_id
_entity_poly.type
_entity_poly.pdbx_seq_one_letter_code
_entity_poly.pdbx_strand_id
1 'polypeptide(L)'
;MRSLKHAHTVFALAASSLLGFSLTACITPSSLAPNNESNSQVASDGADECSSEELMSSLEQHSGDLPRLSSTPWAIEQAVVDSEKPCAELSYALIPAAEGRTVSTPMQVALFHNGEFIGPASEEIFSFAPEVNRLSDSALAITYRFRKEGESAAESSGRTTVAFEWDPDSEEVLVTGHFPPSS
;
A
#
# COMPACT_ATOMS: atom_id res chain seq x y z
N MET A 1 35.26 5.56 25.45
CA MET A 1 33.83 5.90 25.19
C MET A 1 33.58 7.34 25.66
N ARG A 2 32.72 8.06 24.93
CA ARG A 2 32.24 9.44 25.11
C ARG A 2 32.82 10.44 24.09
N SER A 3 32.28 10.30 22.88
CA SER A 3 32.29 11.33 21.85
C SER A 3 31.43 12.50 22.30
N LEU A 4 32.01 13.71 22.29
CA LEU A 4 31.30 14.99 22.31
C LEU A 4 30.41 15.11 21.06
N LYS A 5 29.28 15.82 21.18
CA LYS A 5 28.84 16.89 20.25
C LYS A 5 27.60 17.59 20.83
N HIS A 6 27.78 18.76 21.44
CA HIS A 6 27.62 20.11 20.85
C HIS A 6 26.15 20.57 20.83
N ALA A 7 25.71 21.14 21.95
CA ALA A 7 24.56 22.04 22.02
C ALA A 7 25.09 23.47 21.85
N HIS A 8 24.84 24.12 20.72
CA HIS A 8 25.03 25.56 20.60
C HIS A 8 23.83 26.20 19.93
N THR A 9 23.08 26.84 20.81
CA THR A 9 22.04 27.84 20.66
C THR A 9 22.31 28.88 19.58
N VAL A 10 21.23 29.16 18.86
CA VAL A 10 20.88 30.33 18.03
C VAL A 10 21.68 31.60 18.32
N PHE A 11 22.23 32.21 17.26
CA PHE A 11 22.46 33.64 17.20
C PHE A 11 21.99 34.18 15.83
N ALA A 12 20.81 34.78 15.82
CA ALA A 12 20.37 35.68 14.76
C ALA A 12 20.99 37.06 15.03
N LEU A 13 21.80 37.56 14.11
CA LEU A 13 22.16 38.97 14.02
C LEU A 13 22.01 39.42 12.58
N ALA A 14 20.94 40.15 12.32
CA ALA A 14 20.77 40.96 11.13
C ALA A 14 21.60 42.23 11.26
N ALA A 15 22.38 42.57 10.23
CA ALA A 15 22.87 43.92 9.99
C ALA A 15 23.08 44.13 8.49
N SER A 16 22.18 44.92 7.89
CA SER A 16 22.26 45.47 6.55
C SER A 16 23.16 46.70 6.52
N SER A 17 23.88 46.92 5.40
CA SER A 17 24.30 48.21 4.77
C SER A 17 25.61 47.98 3.99
N LEU A 18 25.59 47.90 2.65
CA LEU A 18 25.65 48.99 1.64
C LEU A 18 27.08 49.44 1.27
N LEU A 19 27.29 49.53 -0.05
CA LEU A 19 28.33 50.23 -0.84
C LEU A 19 29.54 49.42 -1.32
N GLY A 20 29.69 49.36 -2.64
CA GLY A 20 30.93 48.94 -3.32
C GLY A 20 30.76 48.63 -4.81
N PHE A 21 30.54 49.66 -5.64
CA PHE A 21 30.68 49.56 -7.10
C PHE A 21 32.16 49.36 -7.45
N SER A 22 32.48 48.37 -8.29
CA SER A 22 33.71 48.40 -9.09
C SER A 22 33.49 47.70 -10.44
N LEU A 23 33.55 48.48 -11.51
CA LEU A 23 33.51 48.03 -12.90
C LEU A 23 34.89 47.52 -13.29
N THR A 24 34.98 46.26 -13.73
CA THR A 24 36.10 45.77 -14.52
C THR A 24 35.55 44.87 -15.63
N ALA A 25 35.44 45.43 -16.83
CA ALA A 25 35.57 44.68 -18.08
C ALA A 25 37.09 44.53 -18.35
N CYS A 26 37.67 43.57 -19.06
CA CYS A 26 37.23 42.62 -20.08
C CYS A 26 38.18 41.40 -20.00
N ILE A 27 37.83 40.27 -20.63
CA ILE A 27 38.66 39.43 -21.52
C ILE A 27 38.01 38.04 -21.55
N THR A 28 37.30 37.77 -22.65
CA THR A 28 37.02 36.42 -23.14
C THR A 28 38.26 35.83 -23.81
N PRO A 29 38.58 34.57 -23.53
CA PRO A 29 39.02 33.66 -24.57
C PRO A 29 37.96 32.57 -24.79
N SER A 30 37.40 32.54 -26.00
CA SER A 30 36.61 31.42 -26.51
C SER A 30 37.46 30.15 -26.50
N SER A 31 36.96 29.08 -25.88
CA SER A 31 37.38 27.73 -26.27
C SER A 31 36.36 26.68 -25.84
N LEU A 32 35.77 26.06 -26.86
CA LEU A 32 35.17 24.72 -26.88
C LEU A 32 33.86 24.52 -26.10
N ALA A 33 32.73 24.65 -26.81
CA ALA A 33 31.67 23.66 -26.63
C ALA A 33 32.19 22.36 -27.26
N PRO A 34 32.00 21.20 -26.61
CA PRO A 34 30.71 20.57 -26.80
C PRO A 34 30.17 19.88 -25.54
N ASN A 35 28.90 19.51 -25.64
CA ASN A 35 28.15 18.62 -24.77
C ASN A 35 27.44 19.34 -23.63
N ASN A 36 26.29 19.90 -24.04
CA ASN A 36 25.06 19.82 -23.28
C ASN A 36 24.81 18.34 -22.90
N GLU A 37 25.53 17.83 -21.92
CA GLU A 37 24.97 16.81 -21.03
C GLU A 37 24.02 17.57 -20.13
N SER A 38 22.77 17.64 -20.59
CA SER A 38 21.63 17.55 -19.70
C SER A 38 21.73 16.21 -18.98
N ASN A 39 22.72 16.08 -18.08
CA ASN A 39 22.79 14.99 -17.14
C ASN A 39 21.58 15.18 -16.25
N SER A 40 20.59 14.36 -16.56
CA SER A 40 19.36 14.20 -15.83
C SER A 40 19.72 13.70 -14.45
N GLN A 41 20.14 14.61 -13.58
CA GLN A 41 19.92 14.46 -12.16
C GLN A 41 18.55 15.07 -11.90
N VAL A 42 17.52 14.35 -12.37
CA VAL A 42 16.28 14.34 -11.63
C VAL A 42 16.69 13.84 -10.26
N ALA A 43 16.74 14.77 -9.31
CA ALA A 43 16.76 14.43 -7.91
C ALA A 43 15.65 13.40 -7.72
N SER A 44 16.04 12.17 -7.38
CA SER A 44 15.13 11.26 -6.71
C SER A 44 14.86 11.92 -5.37
N ASP A 45 13.82 12.75 -5.37
CA ASP A 45 13.11 13.12 -4.16
C ASP A 45 12.40 11.82 -3.76
N GLY A 46 13.04 11.07 -2.86
CA GLY A 46 12.48 9.87 -2.26
C GLY A 46 11.37 10.28 -1.31
N ALA A 47 10.20 10.58 -1.86
CA ALA A 47 8.97 10.86 -1.15
C ALA A 47 7.85 10.03 -1.77
N ASP A 48 7.42 9.01 -1.03
CA ASP A 48 6.05 8.49 -0.99
C ASP A 48 5.27 8.53 -2.32
N GLU A 49 5.53 7.58 -3.22
CA GLU A 49 4.66 7.38 -4.41
C GLU A 49 3.77 6.15 -4.26
N CYS A 50 3.29 5.88 -3.05
CA CYS A 50 2.27 4.87 -2.88
C CYS A 50 1.12 5.10 -3.89
N SER A 51 0.93 4.11 -4.76
CA SER A 51 -0.03 4.13 -5.85
C SER A 51 -0.72 2.77 -5.96
N SER A 52 -1.79 2.69 -6.74
CA SER A 52 -2.42 1.40 -7.05
C SER A 52 -1.49 0.47 -7.82
N GLU A 53 -0.54 0.99 -8.62
CA GLU A 53 0.48 0.17 -9.27
C GLU A 53 1.50 -0.38 -8.25
N GLU A 54 1.87 0.43 -7.26
CA GLU A 54 2.76 -0.03 -6.19
C GLU A 54 2.10 -1.11 -5.32
N LEU A 55 0.81 -0.98 -5.00
CA LEU A 55 0.04 -2.05 -4.34
C LEU A 55 0.11 -3.35 -5.13
N MET A 56 -0.13 -3.28 -6.44
CA MET A 56 -0.07 -4.45 -7.32
C MET A 56 1.33 -5.07 -7.36
N SER A 57 2.37 -4.23 -7.47
CA SER A 57 3.77 -4.69 -7.44
C SER A 57 4.10 -5.38 -6.10
N SER A 58 3.69 -4.78 -4.98
CA SER A 58 3.87 -5.36 -3.64
C SER A 58 3.11 -6.69 -3.50
N LEU A 59 1.90 -6.78 -4.05
CA LEU A 59 1.12 -8.01 -4.08
C LEU A 59 1.78 -9.11 -4.90
N GLU A 60 2.30 -8.78 -6.09
CA GLU A 60 3.00 -9.74 -6.95
C GLU A 60 4.23 -10.33 -6.25
N GLN A 61 5.00 -9.46 -5.59
CA GLN A 61 6.17 -9.85 -4.81
C GLN A 61 5.83 -10.83 -3.68
N HIS A 62 4.68 -10.63 -3.01
CA HIS A 62 4.24 -11.44 -1.87
C HIS A 62 3.16 -12.48 -2.22
N SER A 63 2.94 -12.76 -3.50
CA SER A 63 1.92 -13.73 -3.95
C SER A 63 2.12 -15.14 -3.40
N GLY A 64 3.35 -15.48 -2.99
CA GLY A 64 3.69 -16.74 -2.32
C GLY A 64 3.18 -16.87 -0.88
N ASP A 65 2.85 -15.76 -0.24
CA ASP A 65 2.42 -15.67 1.16
C ASP A 65 0.88 -15.75 1.29
N LEU A 66 0.16 -15.78 0.17
CA LEU A 66 -1.28 -16.01 0.15
C LEU A 66 -1.61 -17.49 0.44
N PRO A 67 -2.75 -17.77 1.10
CA PRO A 67 -3.20 -19.13 1.33
C PRO A 67 -3.33 -19.93 0.04
N ARG A 68 -2.90 -21.20 0.06
CA ARG A 68 -2.91 -22.06 -1.13
C ARG A 68 -4.33 -22.54 -1.44
N LEU A 69 -4.87 -22.12 -2.58
CA LEU A 69 -5.99 -22.78 -3.24
C LEU A 69 -5.53 -24.17 -3.75
N SER A 70 -6.35 -25.21 -3.54
CA SER A 70 -5.93 -26.60 -3.76
C SER A 70 -5.77 -26.98 -5.24
N SER A 71 -6.60 -26.46 -6.14
CA SER A 71 -6.65 -26.89 -7.55
C SER A 71 -6.24 -25.83 -8.57
N THR A 72 -6.11 -24.57 -8.14
CA THR A 72 -6.04 -23.41 -9.05
C THR A 72 -5.23 -22.29 -8.38
N PRO A 73 -4.39 -21.53 -9.09
CA PRO A 73 -3.71 -20.38 -8.51
C PRO A 73 -4.65 -19.18 -8.29
N TRP A 74 -4.20 -18.21 -7.50
CA TRP A 74 -4.76 -16.86 -7.49
C TRP A 74 -4.41 -16.14 -8.80
N ALA A 75 -5.36 -15.41 -9.39
CA ALA A 75 -5.10 -14.53 -10.53
C ALA A 75 -4.71 -13.13 -10.02
N ILE A 76 -3.43 -12.99 -9.65
CA ILE A 76 -2.88 -11.76 -9.09
C ILE A 76 -3.10 -10.58 -10.05
N GLU A 77 -2.89 -10.79 -11.34
CA GLU A 77 -3.07 -9.79 -12.40
C GLU A 77 -4.53 -9.33 -12.58
N GLN A 78 -5.48 -10.06 -11.99
CA GLN A 78 -6.91 -9.71 -11.98
C GLN A 78 -7.37 -9.14 -10.64
N ALA A 79 -6.45 -8.87 -9.72
CA ALA A 79 -6.79 -8.30 -8.43
C ALA A 79 -7.44 -6.92 -8.59
N VAL A 80 -8.46 -6.67 -7.78
CA VAL A 80 -9.10 -5.36 -7.67
C VAL A 80 -8.52 -4.69 -6.43
N VAL A 81 -7.64 -3.71 -6.65
CA VAL A 81 -7.00 -2.93 -5.58
C VAL A 81 -7.86 -1.75 -5.14
N ASP A 82 -7.61 -1.26 -3.93
CA ASP A 82 -8.16 0.01 -3.46
C ASP A 82 -7.58 1.17 -4.27
N SER A 83 -8.31 1.60 -5.30
CA SER A 83 -7.91 2.71 -6.16
C SER A 83 -8.30 4.08 -5.62
N GLU A 84 -9.16 4.14 -4.60
CA GLU A 84 -9.56 5.41 -3.98
C GLU A 84 -8.53 5.86 -2.95
N LYS A 85 -8.02 4.91 -2.15
CA LYS A 85 -7.03 5.14 -1.10
C LYS A 85 -5.99 4.02 -1.05
N PRO A 86 -5.14 3.89 -2.07
CA PRO A 86 -4.05 2.91 -2.06
C PRO A 86 -3.14 3.09 -0.83
N CYS A 87 -2.98 4.32 -0.37
CA CYS A 87 -2.06 4.70 0.73
C CYS A 87 -2.74 4.97 2.04
N ALA A 88 -3.96 4.48 2.20
CA ALA A 88 -4.55 4.44 3.52
C ALA A 88 -3.64 3.61 4.45
N GLU A 89 -3.66 3.96 5.73
CA GLU A 89 -2.98 3.23 6.78
C GLU A 89 -3.38 1.75 6.79
N LEU A 90 -4.60 1.44 6.36
CA LEU A 90 -5.02 0.09 5.97
C LEU A 90 -5.76 0.16 4.62
N SER A 91 -5.17 -0.45 3.58
CA SER A 91 -5.78 -0.65 2.27
C SER A 91 -5.84 -2.13 1.91
N TYR A 92 -6.46 -2.45 0.77
CA TYR A 92 -6.77 -3.84 0.42
C TYR A 92 -6.68 -4.13 -1.08
N ALA A 93 -6.62 -5.43 -1.40
CA ALA A 93 -6.86 -5.96 -2.74
C ALA A 93 -7.75 -7.21 -2.67
N LEU A 94 -8.68 -7.34 -3.61
CA LEU A 94 -9.50 -8.54 -3.80
C LEU A 94 -8.93 -9.38 -4.94
N ILE A 95 -8.56 -10.63 -4.64
CA ILE A 95 -7.81 -11.48 -5.55
C ILE A 95 -8.68 -12.69 -5.92
N PRO A 96 -9.18 -12.80 -7.15
CA PRO A 96 -9.97 -13.95 -7.56
C PRO A 96 -9.10 -15.19 -7.78
N ALA A 97 -9.68 -16.38 -7.59
CA ALA A 97 -9.12 -17.58 -8.19
C ALA A 97 -9.07 -17.44 -9.72
N ALA A 98 -8.01 -17.97 -10.35
CA ALA A 98 -7.83 -17.88 -11.80
C ALA A 98 -8.91 -18.62 -12.61
N GLU A 99 -9.55 -19.61 -12.00
CA GLU A 99 -10.65 -20.38 -12.56
C GLU A 99 -11.90 -20.25 -11.70
N GLY A 100 -13.05 -20.50 -12.34
CA GLY A 100 -14.35 -20.21 -11.77
C GLY A 100 -14.69 -18.75 -12.01
N ARG A 101 -15.73 -18.49 -12.80
CA ARG A 101 -16.31 -17.16 -12.97
C ARG A 101 -17.80 -17.21 -12.63
N THR A 102 -18.09 -17.78 -11.46
CA THR A 102 -19.44 -17.92 -10.95
C THR A 102 -19.58 -17.10 -9.67
N VAL A 103 -20.81 -16.98 -9.17
CA VAL A 103 -21.08 -16.24 -7.94
C VAL A 103 -20.34 -16.82 -6.71
N SER A 104 -19.92 -18.10 -6.80
CA SER A 104 -19.21 -18.86 -5.77
C SER A 104 -17.71 -18.99 -6.05
N THR A 105 -17.15 -18.16 -6.94
CA THR A 105 -15.70 -18.06 -7.08
C THR A 105 -15.13 -17.47 -5.80
N PRO A 106 -14.15 -18.13 -5.15
CA PRO A 106 -13.49 -17.57 -3.99
C PRO A 106 -12.64 -16.35 -4.37
N MET A 107 -12.59 -15.38 -3.47
CA MET A 107 -11.66 -14.25 -3.54
C MET A 107 -10.92 -14.14 -2.23
N GLN A 108 -9.60 -13.99 -2.29
CA GLN A 108 -8.78 -13.65 -1.14
C GLN A 108 -8.75 -12.13 -0.95
N VAL A 109 -8.69 -11.68 0.30
CA VAL A 109 -8.36 -10.30 0.61
C VAL A 109 -6.90 -10.22 1.04
N ALA A 110 -6.11 -9.42 0.35
CA ALA A 110 -4.80 -8.99 0.81
C ALA A 110 -4.93 -7.63 1.51
N LEU A 111 -4.21 -7.45 2.61
CA LEU A 111 -4.16 -6.21 3.37
C LEU A 111 -2.81 -5.54 3.15
N PHE A 112 -2.84 -4.21 3.15
CA PHE A 112 -1.66 -3.38 2.97
C PHE A 112 -1.65 -2.27 4.03
N HIS A 113 -0.45 -1.89 4.49
CA HIS A 113 -0.23 -0.71 5.31
C HIS A 113 0.61 0.28 4.51
N ASN A 114 0.06 1.47 4.21
CA ASN A 114 0.75 2.49 3.42
C ASN A 114 1.32 1.98 2.08
N GLY A 115 0.61 1.06 1.42
CA GLY A 115 1.01 0.46 0.15
C GLY A 115 1.88 -0.79 0.24
N GLU A 116 2.36 -1.16 1.44
CA GLU A 116 3.14 -2.38 1.65
C GLU A 116 2.25 -3.56 2.04
N PHE A 117 2.42 -4.71 1.38
CA PHE A 117 1.69 -5.93 1.72
C PHE A 117 2.04 -6.40 3.13
N ILE A 118 1.02 -6.56 3.97
CA ILE A 118 1.17 -7.01 5.37
C ILE A 118 0.55 -8.38 5.64
N GLY A 119 -0.12 -8.98 4.65
CA GLY A 119 -0.64 -10.34 4.74
C GLY A 119 -2.07 -10.52 4.23
N PRO A 120 -2.55 -11.76 4.18
CA PRO A 120 -3.95 -12.06 3.92
C PRO A 120 -4.85 -11.64 5.09
N ALA A 121 -6.07 -11.20 4.80
CA ALA A 121 -7.06 -10.94 5.85
C ALA A 121 -7.54 -12.21 6.57
N SER A 122 -7.31 -13.39 5.98
CA SER A 122 -7.69 -14.70 6.53
C SER A 122 -6.83 -15.78 5.92
N GLU A 123 -6.39 -16.75 6.73
CA GLU A 123 -5.76 -17.99 6.26
C GLU A 123 -6.77 -18.97 5.64
N GLU A 124 -8.04 -18.87 6.05
CA GLU A 124 -9.13 -19.64 5.47
C GLU A 124 -9.64 -18.99 4.17
N ILE A 125 -9.99 -19.84 3.21
CA ILE A 125 -10.53 -19.46 1.90
C ILE A 125 -12.05 -19.65 1.89
N PHE A 126 -12.80 -18.58 1.63
CA PHE A 126 -14.26 -18.61 1.61
C PHE A 126 -14.84 -18.65 0.19
N SER A 127 -15.90 -19.44 0.01
CA SER A 127 -16.46 -19.75 -1.31
C SER A 127 -17.35 -18.66 -1.93
N PHE A 128 -17.08 -17.37 -1.72
CA PHE A 128 -17.80 -16.25 -2.34
C PHE A 128 -16.94 -14.98 -2.29
N ALA A 129 -17.14 -14.06 -3.22
CA ALA A 129 -16.54 -12.73 -3.14
C ALA A 129 -16.99 -12.01 -1.84
N PRO A 130 -16.05 -11.45 -1.04
CA PRO A 130 -16.39 -10.63 0.11
C PRO A 130 -16.80 -9.22 -0.31
N GLU A 131 -17.49 -8.52 0.58
CA GLU A 131 -17.82 -7.11 0.45
C GLU A 131 -16.96 -6.30 1.43
N VAL A 132 -16.13 -5.40 0.91
CA VAL A 132 -15.25 -4.54 1.74
C VAL A 132 -15.91 -3.17 1.90
N ASN A 133 -16.03 -2.71 3.14
CA ASN A 133 -16.50 -1.39 3.49
C ASN A 133 -15.45 -0.66 4.32
N ARG A 134 -14.94 0.45 3.81
CA ARG A 134 -13.99 1.31 4.53
C ARG A 134 -14.68 2.04 5.68
N LEU A 135 -14.09 1.97 6.88
CA LEU A 135 -14.58 2.67 8.07
C LEU A 135 -13.79 3.95 8.35
N SER A 136 -12.47 3.89 8.15
CA SER A 136 -11.52 4.99 8.30
C SER A 136 -10.31 4.75 7.38
N ASP A 137 -9.25 5.56 7.52
CA ASP A 137 -7.98 5.29 6.83
C ASP A 137 -7.26 4.07 7.42
N SER A 138 -7.44 3.76 8.71
CA SER A 138 -6.82 2.62 9.39
C SER A 138 -7.72 1.39 9.54
N ALA A 139 -9.00 1.47 9.15
CA ALA A 139 -9.97 0.41 9.44
C ALA A 139 -10.89 0.05 8.27
N LEU A 140 -11.10 -1.27 8.11
CA LEU A 140 -11.96 -1.90 7.12
C LEU A 140 -12.95 -2.84 7.81
N ALA A 141 -14.19 -2.91 7.32
CA ALA A 141 -15.15 -3.96 7.65
C ALA A 141 -15.35 -4.84 6.42
N ILE A 142 -15.08 -6.15 6.55
CA ILE A 142 -15.20 -7.12 5.47
C ILE A 142 -16.33 -8.07 5.78
N THR A 143 -17.33 -8.11 4.91
CA THR A 143 -18.47 -9.01 5.03
C THR A 143 -18.28 -10.23 4.12
N TYR A 144 -18.21 -11.41 4.75
CA TYR A 144 -18.10 -12.68 4.06
C TYR A 144 -19.46 -13.34 3.91
N ARG A 145 -19.77 -13.76 2.68
CA ARG A 145 -20.91 -14.63 2.40
C ARG A 145 -20.51 -16.09 2.59
N PHE A 146 -21.43 -16.86 3.17
CA PHE A 146 -21.33 -18.32 3.22
C PHE A 146 -22.69 -18.95 3.07
N ARG A 147 -22.67 -20.24 2.75
CA ARG A 147 -23.86 -21.06 2.59
C ARG A 147 -24.22 -21.67 3.94
N LYS A 148 -25.46 -21.51 4.39
CA LYS A 148 -25.93 -22.22 5.59
C LYS A 148 -26.25 -23.68 5.25
N GLU A 149 -26.40 -24.49 6.29
CA GLU A 149 -26.82 -25.87 6.13
C GLU A 149 -28.14 -25.96 5.34
N GLY A 150 -28.17 -26.81 4.31
CA GLY A 150 -29.34 -27.02 3.45
C GLY A 150 -29.52 -26.01 2.30
N GLU A 151 -28.73 -24.93 2.24
CA GLU A 151 -28.84 -23.96 1.13
C GLU A 151 -28.10 -24.44 -0.13
N SER A 152 -28.57 -23.99 -1.29
CA SER A 152 -27.79 -24.05 -2.54
C SER A 152 -26.77 -22.90 -2.61
N ALA A 153 -25.80 -22.97 -3.52
CA ALA A 153 -24.84 -21.88 -3.70
C ALA A 153 -25.54 -20.55 -4.09
N ALA A 154 -26.60 -20.62 -4.90
CA ALA A 154 -27.37 -19.45 -5.33
C ALA A 154 -28.17 -18.80 -4.20
N GLU A 155 -28.55 -19.58 -3.19
CA GLU A 155 -29.38 -19.14 -2.06
C GLU A 155 -28.56 -18.75 -0.82
N SER A 156 -27.23 -18.80 -0.90
CA SER A 156 -26.32 -18.60 0.24
C SER A 156 -26.63 -17.32 1.01
N SER A 157 -27.27 -17.47 2.17
CA SER A 157 -27.80 -16.36 2.98
C SER A 157 -26.93 -16.04 4.19
N GLY A 158 -25.96 -16.90 4.53
CA GLY A 158 -24.99 -16.66 5.59
C GLY A 158 -24.17 -15.41 5.32
N ARG A 159 -24.04 -14.56 6.33
CA ARG A 159 -23.17 -13.38 6.35
C ARG A 159 -22.50 -13.28 7.70
N THR A 160 -21.22 -12.94 7.71
CA THR A 160 -20.52 -12.45 8.89
C THR A 160 -19.68 -11.25 8.50
N THR A 161 -19.48 -10.32 9.43
CA THR A 161 -18.66 -9.14 9.20
C THR A 161 -17.50 -9.18 10.18
N VAL A 162 -16.29 -9.02 9.67
CA VAL A 162 -15.04 -8.95 10.43
C VAL A 162 -14.45 -7.56 10.23
N ALA A 163 -14.12 -6.90 11.34
CA ALA A 163 -13.43 -5.61 11.33
C ALA A 163 -11.92 -5.84 11.45
N PHE A 164 -11.17 -5.10 10.65
CA PHE A 164 -9.71 -5.05 10.62
C PHE A 164 -9.31 -3.61 10.89
N GLU A 165 -8.47 -3.40 11.88
CA GLU A 165 -7.97 -2.08 12.25
C GLU A 165 -6.47 -2.16 12.45
N TRP A 166 -5.72 -1.27 11.81
CA TRP A 166 -4.29 -1.15 12.05
C TRP A 166 -4.03 -0.56 13.44
N ASP A 167 -3.23 -1.26 14.25
CA ASP A 167 -2.75 -0.77 15.54
C ASP A 167 -1.30 -0.28 15.42
N PRO A 168 -1.06 1.05 15.52
CA PRO A 168 0.28 1.61 15.39
C PRO A 168 1.20 1.26 16.57
N ASP A 169 0.66 0.85 17.72
CA ASP A 169 1.48 0.50 18.89
C ASP A 169 2.12 -0.89 18.74
N SER A 170 1.40 -1.83 18.14
CA SER A 170 1.88 -3.19 17.88
C SER A 170 2.42 -3.40 16.47
N GLU A 171 2.18 -2.47 15.55
CA GLU A 171 2.45 -2.62 14.11
C GLU A 171 1.75 -3.88 13.53
N GLU A 172 0.53 -4.14 13.98
CA GLU A 172 -0.27 -5.31 13.57
C GLU A 172 -1.72 -4.92 13.27
N VAL A 173 -2.43 -5.79 12.57
CA VAL A 173 -3.87 -5.63 12.34
C VAL A 173 -4.65 -6.30 13.46
N LEU A 174 -5.42 -5.52 14.20
CA LEU A 174 -6.41 -6.01 15.16
C LEU A 174 -7.63 -6.53 14.40
N VAL A 175 -8.02 -7.76 14.72
CA VAL A 175 -9.16 -8.43 14.09
C VAL A 175 -10.29 -8.59 15.11
N THR A 176 -11.46 -8.05 14.79
CA THR A 176 -12.66 -8.17 15.65
C THR A 176 -13.83 -8.76 14.87
N GLY A 177 -14.52 -9.74 15.46
CA GLY A 177 -15.62 -10.46 14.84
C GLY A 177 -15.31 -11.94 14.69
N HIS A 178 -16.07 -12.62 13.84
CA HIS A 178 -15.86 -14.05 13.58
C HIS A 178 -15.90 -14.29 12.07
N PHE A 179 -14.96 -15.08 11.57
CA PHE A 179 -15.02 -15.58 10.20
C PHE A 179 -16.20 -16.54 10.00
N PRO A 180 -16.62 -16.81 8.75
CA PRO A 180 -17.61 -17.82 8.47
C PRO A 180 -17.27 -19.14 9.16
N PRO A 181 -18.27 -19.96 9.53
CA PRO A 181 -17.99 -21.33 9.94
C PRO A 181 -17.28 -22.05 8.79
N SER A 182 -16.23 -22.80 9.12
CA SER A 182 -15.54 -23.65 8.15
C SER A 182 -16.52 -24.68 7.59
N SER A 183 -16.51 -24.84 6.27
CA SER A 183 -17.44 -25.68 5.51
C SER A 183 -16.87 -27.05 5.19
#